data_AF-A0A529LFZ4-F1
#
_entry.id   AF-A0A529LFZ4-F1
#
_cell.length_a   1.000
_cell.length_b   1.000
_cell.length_c   1.000
_cell.angle_alpha   90.00
_cell.angle_beta   90.00
_cell.angle_gamma   90.00
#
_symmetry.space_group_name_H-M   'P 1'
#
loop_
_entity.id
_entity.type
_entity.pdbx_description
1 polymer ?
#
loop_
_entity_poly.entity_id
_entity_poly.type
_entity_poly.pdbx_seq_one_letter_code
_entity_poly.pdbx_strand_id
1 'polypeptide(L)'
;MTLGLKLAPQHRVYAGFAIYSFAMGNIFPRLPDIKRAMRIEDGTLGLALIGTPIGTLIALTLATPILERVGFRRALLWLVPLLGLAYAIAVHAPG
;
A
#
# COMPACT_ATOMS: atom_id res chain seq x y z
N MET A 1 13.67 -22.84 -2.51
CA MET A 1 14.26 -21.88 -1.55
C MET A 1 13.28 -21.65 -0.40
N THR A 2 13.38 -22.45 0.66
CA THR A 2 12.53 -22.32 1.85
C THR A 2 13.12 -21.26 2.77
N LEU A 3 12.75 -19.99 2.57
CA LEU A 3 12.92 -18.95 3.60
C LEU A 3 11.97 -19.30 4.76
N GLY A 4 12.45 -20.17 5.65
CA GLY A 4 11.63 -20.87 6.64
C GLY A 4 12.04 -20.50 8.05
N LEU A 5 11.79 -19.27 8.48
CA LEU A 5 11.53 -19.04 9.90
C LEU A 5 10.30 -19.88 10.26
N LYS A 6 10.48 -20.90 11.11
CA LYS A 6 9.41 -21.72 11.70
C LYS A 6 8.58 -20.86 12.67
N LEU A 7 7.91 -19.85 12.15
CA LEU A 7 6.99 -18.98 12.87
C LEU A 7 5.57 -19.50 12.66
N ALA A 8 4.79 -19.60 13.73
CA ALA A 8 3.38 -19.95 13.63
C ALA A 8 2.69 -18.99 12.63
N PRO A 9 1.74 -19.47 11.79
CA PRO A 9 1.14 -18.70 10.70
C PRO A 9 0.68 -17.29 11.09
N GLN A 10 0.15 -17.13 12.30
CA GLN A 10 -0.26 -15.85 12.89
C GLN A 10 0.88 -14.81 13.00
N HIS A 11 2.08 -15.22 13.42
CA HIS A 11 3.22 -14.31 13.54
C HIS A 11 3.70 -13.81 12.17
N ARG A 12 3.52 -14.62 11.12
CA ARG A 12 3.85 -14.21 9.74
C ARG A 12 2.88 -13.16 9.22
N VAL A 13 1.60 -13.29 9.58
CA VAL A 13 0.57 -12.28 9.28
C VAL A 13 0.86 -11.01 10.07
N TYR A 14 1.17 -11.11 11.37
CA TYR A 14 1.52 -9.94 12.19
C TYR A 14 2.76 -9.22 11.67
N ALA A 15 3.80 -9.95 11.29
CA ALA A 15 4.99 -9.35 10.68
C ALA A 15 4.67 -8.66 9.35
N GLY A 16 3.84 -9.28 8.50
CA GLY A 16 3.41 -8.69 7.24
C GLY A 16 2.60 -7.40 7.44
N PHE A 17 1.65 -7.42 8.39
CA PHE A 17 0.88 -6.24 8.78
C PHE A 17 1.77 -5.17 9.41
N ALA A 18 2.75 -5.53 10.23
CA ALA A 18 3.68 -4.58 10.82
C ALA A 18 4.51 -3.86 9.74
N ILE A 19 5.07 -4.61 8.78
CA ILE A 19 5.82 -4.04 7.65
C ILE A 19 4.91 -3.15 6.80
N TYR A 20 3.69 -3.60 6.50
CA TYR A 20 2.72 -2.83 5.74
C TYR A 20 2.37 -1.52 6.43
N SER A 21 1.99 -1.57 7.71
CA SER A 21 1.65 -0.38 8.49
C SER A 21 2.83 0.56 8.66
N PHE A 22 4.05 0.05 8.82
CA PHE A 22 5.25 0.86 8.90
C PHE A 22 5.54 1.61 7.59
N ALA A 23 5.40 0.93 6.45
CA ALA A 23 5.56 1.54 5.14
C ALA A 23 4.44 2.57 4.85
N MET A 24 3.19 2.19 5.08
CA MET A 24 2.00 3.01 4.82
C MET A 24 1.93 4.24 5.73
N GLY A 25 2.26 4.08 7.02
CA GLY A 25 2.14 5.15 8.02
C GLY A 25 3.07 6.34 7.77
N ASN A 26 4.15 6.15 7.01
CA ASN A 26 5.11 7.22 6.75
C ASN A 26 4.63 8.25 5.71
N ILE A 27 3.60 7.95 4.89
CA ILE A 27 3.21 8.87 3.82
C ILE A 27 2.37 10.06 4.28
N PHE A 28 1.44 9.86 5.23
CA PHE A 28 0.53 10.92 5.65
C PHE A 28 1.24 12.16 6.22
N PRO A 29 2.29 12.03 7.06
CA PRO A 29 3.08 13.18 7.52
C PRO A 29 3.84 13.89 6.40
N ARG A 30 4.13 13.21 5.29
CA ARG A 30 4.86 13.78 4.14
C ARG A 30 3.97 14.51 3.15
N LEU A 31 2.65 14.33 3.21
CA LEU A 31 1.71 14.98 2.29
C LEU A 31 1.84 16.52 2.26
N PRO A 32 2.01 17.24 3.40
CA PRO A 32 2.20 18.69 3.39
C PRO A 32 3.48 19.11 2.65
N ASP A 33 4.56 18.35 2.78
CA ASP A 33 5.84 18.66 2.11
C ASP A 33 5.77 18.35 0.61
N ILE A 34 5.10 17.26 0.22
CA ILE A 34 4.81 16.93 -1.19
C ILE A 34 3.95 18.03 -1.82
N LYS A 35 2.91 18.48 -1.13
CA LYS A 35 2.05 19.59 -1.58
C LYS A 35 2.86 20.87 -1.83
N ARG A 36 3.75 21.22 -0.89
CA ARG A 36 4.65 22.38 -1.03
C ARG A 36 5.60 22.22 -2.23
N ALA A 37 6.17 21.03 -2.41
CA ALA A 37 7.06 20.74 -3.54
C ALA A 37 6.35 20.83 -4.90
N MET A 38 5.10 20.36 -4.98
CA MET A 38 4.27 20.40 -6.19
C MET A 38 3.57 21.75 -6.43
N ARG A 39 3.66 22.71 -5.50
CA ARG A 39 3.04 24.04 -5.60
C ARG A 39 1.52 24.01 -5.89
N ILE A 40 0.82 23.00 -5.38
CA ILE A 40 -0.62 22.80 -5.57
C ILE A 40 -1.46 23.40 -4.42
N GLU A 41 -2.71 23.74 -4.72
CA GLU A 41 -3.69 24.20 -3.72
C GLU A 41 -4.26 23.04 -2.87
N ASP A 42 -4.88 23.39 -1.74
CA ASP A 42 -5.57 22.42 -0.87
C ASP A 42 -6.67 21.65 -1.61
N GLY A 43 -7.38 22.30 -2.54
CA GLY A 43 -8.43 21.66 -3.33
C GLY A 43 -7.91 20.55 -4.23
N THR A 44 -6.77 20.76 -4.89
CA THR A 44 -6.12 19.75 -5.75
C THR A 44 -5.61 18.56 -4.95
N LEU A 45 -5.01 18.80 -3.79
CA LEU A 45 -4.60 17.72 -2.88
C LEU A 45 -5.82 16.94 -2.39
N GLY A 46 -6.90 17.63 -2.02
CA GLY A 46 -8.16 17.01 -1.62
C GLY A 46 -8.73 16.10 -2.71
N LEU A 47 -8.76 16.56 -3.97
CA LEU A 47 -9.16 15.75 -5.12
C LEU A 47 -8.25 14.54 -5.33
N ALA A 48 -6.94 14.69 -5.17
CA ALA A 48 -6.00 13.57 -5.27
C ALA A 48 -6.27 12.51 -4.18
N LEU A 49 -6.62 12.94 -2.96
CA LEU A 49 -6.94 12.04 -1.85
C LEU A 49 -8.24 11.25 -2.06
N ILE A 50 -9.15 11.69 -2.94
CA ILE A 50 -10.34 10.91 -3.34
C ILE A 50 -9.93 9.62 -4.08
N GLY A 51 -8.75 9.58 -4.69
CA GLY A 51 -8.21 8.35 -5.28
C GLY A 51 -8.08 7.20 -4.27
N THR A 52 -7.81 7.51 -2.99
CA THR A 52 -7.66 6.51 -1.92
C THR A 52 -8.95 5.73 -1.63
N PRO A 53 -10.12 6.34 -1.34
CA PRO A 53 -11.36 5.61 -1.17
C PRO A 53 -11.82 4.92 -2.45
N ILE A 54 -11.63 5.53 -3.63
CA ILE A 54 -11.98 4.88 -4.91
C ILE A 54 -11.17 3.58 -5.09
N GLY A 55 -9.85 3.66 -4.94
CA GLY A 55 -8.97 2.49 -5.03
C GLY A 55 -9.30 1.44 -3.97
N THR A 56 -9.68 1.86 -2.76
CA THR A 56 -10.10 0.96 -1.68
C THR A 56 -11.39 0.22 -2.04
N LEU A 57 -12.40 0.91 -2.58
CA LEU A 57 -13.65 0.29 -3.01
C LEU A 57 -13.38 -0.73 -4.12
N ILE A 58 -12.61 -0.36 -5.15
CA ILE A 58 -12.22 -1.27 -6.23
C ILE A 58 -11.48 -2.49 -5.66
N ALA A 59 -10.53 -2.28 -4.75
CA ALA A 59 -9.79 -3.34 -4.11
C ALA A 59 -10.71 -4.27 -3.31
N LEU A 60 -11.64 -3.74 -2.52
CA LEU A 60 -12.59 -4.55 -1.75
C LEU A 60 -13.53 -5.34 -2.65
N THR A 61 -13.99 -4.77 -3.76
CA THR A 61 -14.83 -5.47 -4.74
C THR A 61 -14.10 -6.62 -5.43
N LEU A 62 -12.82 -6.43 -5.76
CA LEU A 62 -12.03 -7.42 -6.50
C LEU A 62 -11.22 -8.36 -5.60
N ALA A 63 -11.06 -8.04 -4.30
CA ALA A 63 -10.21 -8.80 -3.38
C ALA A 63 -10.69 -10.24 -3.24
N THR A 64 -11.99 -10.47 -3.01
CA THR A 64 -12.55 -11.80 -2.76
C THR A 64 -12.21 -12.81 -3.87
N PRO A 65 -12.56 -12.59 -5.16
CA PRO A 65 -12.25 -13.54 -6.22
C PRO A 65 -10.74 -13.67 -6.50
N ILE A 66 -9.96 -12.61 -6.30
CA ILE A 66 -8.50 -12.64 -6.53
C ILE A 66 -7.82 -13.47 -5.43
N LEU A 67 -8.19 -13.28 -4.17
CA LEU A 67 -7.60 -13.99 -3.03
C LEU A 67 -7.95 -15.48 -3.04
N GLU A 68 -9.16 -15.84 -3.47
CA GLU A 68 -9.57 -17.25 -3.62
C GLU A 68 -8.73 -18.00 -4.67
N ARG A 69 -8.34 -17.33 -5.77
CA ARG A 69 -7.53 -17.93 -6.84
C ARG A 69 -6.03 -17.98 -6.52
N VAL A 70 -5.50 -16.95 -5.89
CA VAL A 70 -4.04 -16.79 -5.68
C VAL A 70 -3.58 -17.34 -4.32
N GLY A 71 -4.48 -17.38 -3.34
CA GLY A 71 -4.21 -17.78 -1.96
C GLY A 71 -3.57 -16.67 -1.13
N PHE A 72 -4.02 -16.54 0.12
CA PHE A 72 -3.67 -15.45 1.04
C PHE A 72 -2.16 -15.23 1.20
N ARG A 73 -1.37 -16.31 1.29
CA ARG A 73 0.08 -16.22 1.49
C ARG A 73 0.82 -15.63 0.28
N ARG A 74 0.42 -15.99 -0.94
CA ARG A 74 1.03 -15.45 -2.16
C ARG A 74 0.56 -14.02 -2.40
N ALA A 75 -0.72 -13.75 -2.15
CA ALA A 75 -1.27 -12.40 -2.22
C ALA A 75 -0.48 -11.44 -1.32
N LEU A 76 -0.27 -11.78 -0.04
CA LEU A 76 0.49 -10.91 0.88
C LEU A 76 1.95 -10.69 0.43
N LEU A 77 2.60 -11.74 -0.07
CA LEU A 77 4.00 -11.64 -0.55
C LEU A 77 4.15 -10.81 -1.82
N TRP A 78 3.13 -10.73 -2.67
CA TRP A 78 3.16 -9.93 -3.90
C TRP A 78 2.61 -8.52 -3.68
N LEU A 79 1.49 -8.36 -2.94
CA LEU A 79 0.85 -7.06 -2.73
C LEU A 79 1.74 -6.11 -1.93
N VAL A 80 2.43 -6.58 -0.90
CA VAL A 80 3.26 -5.71 -0.04
C VAL A 80 4.40 -5.04 -0.83
N PRO A 81 5.25 -5.77 -1.57
CA PRO A 81 6.28 -5.13 -2.40
C PRO A 81 5.68 -4.37 -3.59
N LEU A 82 4.56 -4.80 -4.16
CA LEU A 82 3.87 -4.06 -5.22
C LEU A 82 3.39 -2.69 -4.72
N LEU A 83 2.84 -2.62 -3.50
CA LEU A 83 2.49 -1.37 -2.83
C LEU A 83 3.71 -0.48 -2.63
N GLY A 84 4.84 -1.06 -2.19
CA GLY A 84 6.10 -0.33 -2.07
C GLY A 84 6.59 0.24 -3.41
N LEU A 85 6.50 -0.54 -4.49
CA LEU A 85 6.81 -0.10 -5.85
C LEU A 85 5.87 1.02 -6.31
N ALA A 86 4.56 0.89 -6.09
CA ALA A 86 3.59 1.92 -6.42
C ALA A 86 3.88 3.22 -5.67
N TYR A 87 4.26 3.14 -4.40
CA TYR A 87 4.71 4.30 -3.62
C TYR A 87 6.00 4.91 -4.15
N ALA A 88 6.98 4.08 -4.52
CA ALA A 88 8.24 4.56 -5.09
C ALA A 88 8.00 5.29 -6.42
N ILE A 89 7.12 4.76 -7.27
CA ILE A 89 6.70 5.40 -8.52
C ILE A 89 5.97 6.71 -8.23
N ALA A 90 5.03 6.73 -7.28
CA ALA A 90 4.28 7.93 -6.92
C ALA A 90 5.20 9.05 -6.39
N VAL A 91 6.24 8.70 -5.62
CA VAL A 91 7.25 9.65 -5.13
C VAL A 91 8.14 10.18 -6.26
N HIS A 92 8.44 9.35 -7.26
CA HIS A 92 9.27 9.74 -8.40
C HIS A 92 8.48 10.30 -9.59
N ALA A 93 7.15 10.33 -9.50
CA ALA A 93 6.31 10.91 -10.53
C ALA A 93 6.66 12.40 -10.64
N PRO A 94 7.20 12.85 -11.79
CA PRO A 94 7.48 14.26 -11.98
C PRO A 94 6.15 15.01 -11.97
N GLY A 95 5.97 15.89 -10.99
CA GLY A 95 4.96 16.94 -10.98
C GLY A 95 5.50 18.18 -11.69
#